data_AF-T1L2S5-F1
#
_entry.id   AF-T1L2S5-F1
#
_cell.length_a   1.000
_cell.length_b   1.000
_cell.length_c   1.000
_cell.angle_alpha   90.00
_cell.angle_beta   90.00
_cell.angle_gamma   90.00
#
_symmetry.space_group_name_H-M   'P 1'
#
loop_
_entity.id
_entity.type
_entity.pdbx_description
1 polymer ?
#
loop_
_entity_poly.entity_id
_entity_poly.type
_entity_poly.pdbx_seq_one_letter_code
_entity_poly.pdbx_strand_id
1 'polypeptide(L)'
;MSFNEIPDDCLLAIFDYIVNLEELINCFKVLEKLKILELSCLSFCDADFFHGFQLMDSCPNLLSAHISMNTNTWFFDETFKHEFLQDLVLQFYGLDDENDNWNNLKRLFKKFPNLKHLALKGHCIIIDEHIEQLVHILPNLVLLDVSECQEVTQRAADYVKDYCKRYGRKIKFYFDGNKHEIDSDWPQLSIKHEAISRGLDFMKHCFRKNFFALSHFLIPIDY
;
A
#
# COMPACT_ATOMS: atom_id res chain seq x y z
N MET A 1 -21.40 -17.71 3.21
CA MET A 1 -21.22 -17.16 4.57
C MET A 1 -21.70 -15.73 4.51
N SER A 2 -22.59 -15.30 5.41
CA SER A 2 -23.12 -13.93 5.38
C SER A 2 -22.05 -12.98 5.92
N PHE A 3 -21.70 -11.92 5.18
CA PHE A 3 -20.73 -10.90 5.65
C PHE A 3 -21.12 -10.29 7.01
N ASN A 4 -22.41 -10.34 7.37
CA ASN A 4 -22.93 -9.84 8.65
C ASN A 4 -22.62 -10.73 9.86
N GLU A 5 -22.00 -11.91 9.66
CA GLU A 5 -21.65 -12.86 10.73
C GLU A 5 -20.14 -12.85 11.06
N ILE A 6 -19.34 -12.04 10.35
CA ILE A 6 -17.91 -11.90 10.63
C ILE A 6 -17.75 -10.99 11.86
N PRO A 7 -16.96 -11.39 12.89
CA PRO A 7 -16.76 -10.59 14.09
C PRO A 7 -16.28 -9.18 13.78
N ASP A 8 -16.71 -8.20 14.59
CA ASP A 8 -16.50 -6.76 14.39
C ASP A 8 -15.02 -6.36 14.23
N ASP A 9 -14.09 -7.17 14.72
CA ASP A 9 -12.66 -6.95 14.66
C ASP A 9 -11.99 -7.54 13.40
N CYS A 10 -12.72 -8.30 12.58
CA CYS A 10 -12.17 -9.29 11.64
C CYS A 10 -12.53 -9.08 10.17
N LEU A 11 -12.86 -7.87 9.75
CA LEU A 11 -13.19 -7.65 8.35
C LEU A 11 -11.89 -7.49 7.55
N LEU A 12 -11.41 -8.60 6.99
CA LEU A 12 -10.56 -8.59 5.80
C LEU A 12 -11.45 -8.78 4.60
N ALA A 13 -11.49 -7.79 3.72
CA ALA A 13 -12.15 -7.94 2.45
C ALA A 13 -11.09 -8.19 1.38
N ILE A 14 -10.86 -9.47 1.05
CA ILE A 14 -10.16 -9.85 -0.18
C ILE A 14 -11.20 -9.80 -1.28
N PHE A 15 -11.19 -8.70 -2.03
CA PHE A 15 -12.06 -8.53 -3.17
C PHE A 15 -11.35 -9.06 -4.42
N ASP A 16 -11.49 -10.36 -4.67
CA ASP A 16 -10.87 -10.98 -5.85
C ASP A 16 -11.67 -10.71 -7.14
N TYR A 17 -12.91 -10.21 -7.03
CA TYR A 17 -13.82 -10.00 -8.17
C TYR A 17 -14.92 -8.95 -7.87
N ILE A 18 -14.58 -7.72 -7.47
CA ILE A 18 -15.59 -6.64 -7.53
C ILE A 18 -15.77 -6.25 -8.99
N VAL A 19 -16.76 -6.86 -9.63
CA VAL A 19 -17.26 -6.40 -10.94
C VAL A 19 -18.32 -5.31 -10.76
N ASN A 20 -18.78 -5.02 -9.53
CA ASN A 20 -19.82 -4.02 -9.33
C ASN A 20 -19.74 -3.26 -8.00
N LEU A 21 -19.53 -1.94 -8.07
CA LEU A 21 -19.53 -0.99 -6.94
C LEU A 21 -20.89 -0.93 -6.22
N GLU A 22 -21.98 -1.34 -6.86
CA GLU A 22 -23.33 -1.32 -6.26
C GLU A 22 -23.50 -2.36 -5.13
N GLU A 23 -22.81 -3.50 -5.19
CA GLU A 23 -22.87 -4.51 -4.11
C GLU A 23 -22.09 -4.07 -2.86
N LEU A 24 -21.05 -3.24 -3.05
CA LEU A 24 -20.24 -2.64 -1.98
C LEU A 24 -21.00 -1.57 -1.19
N ILE A 25 -21.86 -0.79 -1.84
CA ILE A 25 -22.68 0.25 -1.19
C ILE A 25 -23.64 -0.38 -0.16
N ASN A 26 -24.13 -1.59 -0.44
CA ASN A 26 -24.96 -2.35 0.52
C ASN A 26 -24.18 -2.84 1.76
N CYS A 27 -22.85 -2.78 1.72
CA CYS A 27 -21.94 -3.16 2.79
C CYS A 27 -21.38 -1.94 3.55
N PHE A 28 -21.98 -0.74 3.46
CA PHE A 28 -21.46 0.48 4.08
C PHE A 28 -21.03 0.31 5.55
N LYS A 29 -21.82 -0.40 6.38
CA LYS A 29 -21.48 -0.70 7.78
C LYS A 29 -20.19 -1.52 7.96
N VAL A 30 -19.87 -2.37 7.00
CA VAL A 30 -18.65 -3.18 6.96
C VAL A 30 -17.46 -2.28 6.62
N LEU A 31 -17.61 -1.38 5.65
CA LEU A 31 -16.55 -0.46 5.22
C LEU A 31 -16.18 0.57 6.30
N GLU A 32 -17.14 1.05 7.09
CA GLU A 32 -16.87 1.91 8.24
C GLU A 32 -15.98 1.26 9.30
N LYS A 33 -16.03 -0.08 9.43
CA LYS A 33 -15.24 -0.83 10.42
C LYS A 33 -13.90 -1.32 9.86
N LEU A 34 -13.71 -1.24 8.54
CA LEU A 34 -12.56 -1.80 7.86
C LEU A 34 -11.27 -1.07 8.25
N LYS A 35 -10.32 -1.79 8.84
CA LYS A 35 -9.00 -1.26 9.24
C LYS A 35 -7.87 -1.70 8.32
N ILE A 36 -7.98 -2.87 7.70
CA ILE A 36 -6.98 -3.42 6.80
C ILE A 36 -7.67 -3.81 5.49
N LEU A 37 -7.19 -3.30 4.37
CA LEU A 37 -7.70 -3.62 3.04
C LEU A 37 -6.64 -4.36 2.22
N GLU A 38 -6.98 -5.52 1.68
CA GLU A 38 -6.15 -6.26 0.72
C GLU A 38 -6.94 -6.36 -0.58
N LEU A 39 -6.46 -5.69 -1.63
CA LEU A 39 -7.19 -5.58 -2.90
C LEU A 39 -6.32 -5.99 -4.07
N SER A 40 -6.79 -6.96 -4.85
CA SER A 40 -6.19 -7.34 -6.13
C SER A 40 -7.08 -6.85 -7.26
N CYS A 41 -6.51 -6.18 -8.25
CA CYS A 41 -7.18 -5.90 -9.51
C CYS A 41 -6.26 -6.33 -10.65
N LEU A 42 -6.49 -7.54 -11.17
CA LEU A 42 -5.70 -8.16 -12.22
C LEU A 42 -6.51 -8.26 -13.52
N SER A 43 -7.30 -7.22 -13.83
CA SER A 43 -8.13 -7.25 -15.05
C SER A 43 -7.22 -7.30 -16.27
N PHE A 44 -7.28 -8.38 -17.04
CA PHE A 44 -6.51 -8.55 -18.28
C PHE A 44 -7.10 -7.75 -19.46
N CYS A 45 -8.05 -6.86 -19.21
CA CYS A 45 -8.66 -6.02 -20.23
C CYS A 45 -8.00 -4.64 -20.22
N ASP A 46 -7.38 -4.27 -21.35
CA ASP A 46 -6.59 -3.05 -21.58
C ASP A 46 -7.34 -1.71 -21.33
N ALA A 47 -8.62 -1.75 -20.95
CA ALA A 47 -9.50 -0.59 -20.82
C ALA A 47 -10.09 -0.38 -19.41
N ASP A 48 -9.73 -1.20 -18.41
CA ASP A 48 -10.34 -1.09 -17.09
C ASP A 48 -9.62 -0.08 -16.18
N PHE A 49 -10.39 0.89 -15.71
CA PHE A 49 -9.99 1.84 -14.69
C PHE A 49 -9.90 1.15 -13.32
N PHE A 50 -8.85 1.43 -12.56
CA PHE A 50 -8.76 0.97 -11.19
C PHE A 50 -9.57 1.88 -10.26
N HIS A 51 -10.63 1.29 -9.67
CA HIS A 51 -11.55 1.96 -8.74
C HIS A 51 -11.20 1.74 -7.26
N GLY A 52 -10.11 1.03 -6.94
CA GLY A 52 -9.79 0.69 -5.56
C GLY A 52 -9.50 1.89 -4.67
N PHE A 53 -9.00 3.00 -5.21
CA PHE A 53 -8.83 4.23 -4.44
C PHE A 53 -10.16 4.91 -4.09
N GLN A 54 -11.19 4.81 -4.95
CA GLN A 54 -12.55 5.26 -4.60
C GLN A 54 -13.20 4.35 -3.55
N LEU A 55 -12.89 3.05 -3.57
CA LEU A 55 -13.30 2.15 -2.50
C LEU A 55 -12.68 2.55 -1.17
N MET A 56 -11.39 2.91 -1.14
CA MET A 56 -10.74 3.42 0.07
C MET A 56 -11.42 4.67 0.62
N ASP A 57 -11.99 5.53 -0.23
CA ASP A 57 -12.76 6.72 0.20
C ASP A 57 -14.02 6.36 0.98
N SER A 58 -14.53 5.14 0.80
CA SER A 58 -15.68 4.60 1.54
C SER A 58 -15.29 3.95 2.88
N CYS A 59 -13.99 3.88 3.20
CA CYS A 59 -13.45 3.20 4.39
C CYS A 59 -12.81 4.20 5.37
N PRO A 60 -13.60 5.03 6.09
CA PRO A 60 -13.07 6.18 6.84
C PRO A 60 -12.07 5.81 7.96
N ASN A 61 -12.08 4.57 8.45
CA ASN A 61 -11.21 4.09 9.53
C ASN A 61 -10.06 3.20 9.03
N LEU A 62 -9.78 3.19 7.73
CA LEU A 62 -8.72 2.35 7.16
C LEU A 62 -7.34 2.79 7.68
N LEU A 63 -6.61 1.85 8.26
CA LEU A 63 -5.27 2.07 8.81
C LEU A 63 -4.18 1.58 7.86
N SER A 64 -4.46 0.48 7.15
CA SER A 64 -3.47 -0.18 6.32
C SER A 64 -4.09 -0.70 5.03
N ALA A 65 -3.35 -0.66 3.92
CA ALA A 65 -3.79 -1.23 2.66
C ALA A 65 -2.65 -1.90 1.89
N HIS A 66 -2.92 -3.06 1.30
CA HIS A 66 -2.06 -3.70 0.31
C HIS A 66 -2.85 -3.85 -0.98
N ILE A 67 -2.40 -3.15 -2.02
CA ILE A 67 -3.08 -3.10 -3.31
C ILE A 67 -2.15 -3.66 -4.38
N SER A 68 -2.65 -4.65 -5.10
CA SER A 68 -2.06 -5.19 -6.32
C SER A 68 -2.88 -4.73 -7.52
N MET A 69 -2.23 -4.14 -8.52
CA MET A 69 -2.89 -3.69 -9.74
C MET A 69 -2.02 -3.90 -10.99
N ASN A 70 -2.67 -4.12 -12.12
CA ASN A 70 -2.03 -4.24 -13.43
C ASN A 70 -2.37 -3.09 -14.40
N THR A 71 -2.95 -2.00 -13.90
CA THR A 71 -3.31 -0.80 -14.69
C THR A 71 -2.66 0.45 -14.09
N ASN A 72 -2.30 1.38 -14.98
CA ASN A 72 -1.77 2.71 -14.62
C ASN A 72 -2.85 3.80 -14.59
N THR A 73 -4.11 3.42 -14.84
CA THR A 73 -5.23 4.37 -14.95
C THR A 73 -6.20 4.16 -13.80
N TRP A 74 -6.36 5.18 -12.96
CA TRP A 74 -7.24 5.14 -11.78
C TRP A 74 -7.86 6.50 -11.48
N PHE A 75 -8.96 6.49 -10.74
CA PHE A 75 -9.64 7.69 -10.26
C PHE A 75 -9.67 7.72 -8.73
N PHE A 76 -9.60 8.91 -8.16
CA PHE A 76 -9.81 9.16 -6.74
C PHE A 76 -10.24 10.61 -6.53
N ASP A 77 -10.92 10.87 -5.42
CA ASP A 77 -11.23 12.23 -5.01
C ASP A 77 -9.97 12.89 -4.41
N GLU A 78 -9.39 13.88 -5.09
CA GLU A 78 -8.22 14.63 -4.60
C GLU A 78 -8.53 15.49 -3.36
N THR A 79 -9.81 15.83 -3.15
CA THR A 79 -10.28 16.70 -2.06
C THR A 79 -10.40 15.94 -0.74
N PHE A 80 -10.75 14.66 -0.80
CA PHE A 80 -10.86 13.80 0.38
C PHE A 80 -9.47 13.41 0.92
N LYS A 81 -9.22 13.62 2.22
CA LYS A 81 -7.98 13.19 2.89
C LYS A 81 -8.24 12.00 3.79
N HIS A 82 -7.43 10.97 3.64
CA HIS A 82 -7.49 9.79 4.48
C HIS A 82 -6.53 9.95 5.68
N GLU A 83 -7.03 10.56 6.75
CA GLU A 83 -6.20 10.94 7.90
C GLU A 83 -5.71 9.76 8.74
N PHE A 84 -6.38 8.60 8.66
CA PHE A 84 -6.05 7.43 9.47
C PHE A 84 -5.05 6.47 8.82
N LEU A 85 -4.86 6.53 7.50
CA LEU A 85 -4.03 5.56 6.78
C LEU A 85 -2.56 5.78 7.14
N GLN A 86 -1.92 4.74 7.64
CA GLN A 86 -0.54 4.73 8.10
C GLN A 86 0.35 3.81 7.28
N ASP A 87 -0.20 2.71 6.74
CA ASP A 87 0.58 1.70 6.03
C ASP A 87 0.01 1.45 4.64
N LEU A 88 0.84 1.54 3.62
CA LEU A 88 0.42 1.33 2.24
C LEU A 88 1.46 0.51 1.48
N VAL A 89 1.00 -0.54 0.81
CA VAL A 89 1.77 -1.27 -0.19
C VAL A 89 1.05 -1.13 -1.52
N LEU A 90 1.73 -0.62 -2.54
CA LEU A 90 1.26 -0.62 -3.92
C LEU A 90 2.17 -1.54 -4.74
N GLN A 91 1.58 -2.54 -5.37
CA GLN A 91 2.29 -3.49 -6.22
C GLN A 91 1.77 -3.41 -7.66
N PHE A 92 2.68 -3.11 -8.59
CA PHE A 92 2.37 -2.89 -10.00
C PHE A 92 2.81 -4.07 -10.87
N TYR A 93 1.89 -4.62 -11.67
CA TYR A 93 2.11 -5.75 -12.58
C TYR A 93 1.91 -5.39 -14.08
N GLY A 94 1.63 -4.13 -14.42
CA GLY A 94 1.26 -3.67 -15.77
C GLY A 94 2.40 -3.09 -16.60
N LEU A 95 2.17 -2.98 -17.91
CA LEU A 95 3.17 -2.61 -18.94
C LEU A 95 3.48 -1.11 -18.96
N ASP A 96 4.77 -0.85 -19.02
CA ASP A 96 5.53 0.34 -19.41
C ASP A 96 4.79 1.37 -20.31
N ASP A 97 4.06 2.31 -19.71
CA ASP A 97 3.70 3.56 -20.39
C ASP A 97 4.23 4.76 -19.59
N GLU A 98 5.21 5.44 -20.19
CA GLU A 98 6.26 6.19 -19.48
C GLU A 98 5.84 7.53 -18.84
N ASN A 99 4.65 8.11 -19.09
CA ASN A 99 4.57 9.57 -18.93
C ASN A 99 3.45 10.25 -18.14
N ASP A 100 2.59 9.55 -17.39
CA ASP A 100 1.67 10.24 -16.45
C ASP A 100 1.49 9.57 -15.07
N ASN A 101 2.07 8.39 -14.86
CA ASN A 101 1.86 7.61 -13.64
C ASN A 101 2.38 8.34 -12.39
N TRP A 102 3.56 8.97 -12.47
CA TRP A 102 4.12 9.69 -11.33
C TRP A 102 3.28 10.90 -10.90
N ASN A 103 2.68 11.64 -11.85
CA ASN A 103 1.82 12.76 -11.51
C ASN A 103 0.57 12.31 -10.75
N ASN A 104 0.00 11.17 -11.14
CA ASN A 104 -1.13 10.56 -10.44
C ASN A 104 -0.72 10.06 -9.05
N LEU A 105 0.44 9.39 -8.94
CA LEU A 105 0.99 8.96 -7.64
C LEU A 105 1.24 10.14 -6.69
N LYS A 106 1.80 11.25 -7.17
CA LYS A 106 1.99 12.46 -6.34
C LYS A 106 0.67 12.98 -5.77
N ARG A 107 -0.36 13.07 -6.59
CA ARG A 107 -1.70 13.52 -6.19
C ARG A 107 -2.32 12.54 -5.20
N LEU A 108 -2.16 11.24 -5.44
CA LEU A 108 -2.60 10.18 -4.55
C LEU A 108 -1.89 10.24 -3.19
N PHE A 109 -0.57 10.39 -3.14
CA PHE A 109 0.15 10.45 -1.86
C PHE A 109 -0.19 11.68 -1.02
N LYS A 110 -0.55 12.81 -1.66
CA LYS A 110 -1.10 13.97 -0.93
C LYS A 110 -2.42 13.67 -0.20
N LYS A 111 -3.10 12.59 -0.56
CA LYS A 111 -4.33 12.12 0.10
C LYS A 111 -4.06 11.47 1.46
N PHE A 112 -2.83 11.01 1.70
CA PHE A 112 -2.41 10.22 2.86
C PHE A 112 -1.42 11.01 3.75
N PRO A 113 -1.85 12.12 4.39
CA PRO A 113 -0.93 13.01 5.10
C PRO A 113 -0.22 12.36 6.30
N ASN A 114 -0.79 11.30 6.86
CA ASN A 114 -0.29 10.60 8.04
C ASN A 114 0.36 9.25 7.71
N LEU A 115 0.66 8.99 6.43
CA LEU A 115 1.32 7.76 6.01
C LEU A 115 2.72 7.65 6.63
N LYS A 116 2.99 6.51 7.26
CA LYS A 116 4.23 6.19 7.97
C LYS A 116 5.06 5.14 7.24
N HIS A 117 4.43 4.15 6.65
CA HIS A 117 5.11 3.05 5.98
C HIS A 117 4.57 2.92 4.56
N LEU A 118 5.47 3.03 3.58
CA LEU A 118 5.13 2.91 2.17
C LEU A 118 6.04 1.87 1.52
N ALA A 119 5.46 0.93 0.79
CA ALA A 119 6.18 0.08 -0.13
C ALA A 119 5.64 0.26 -1.55
N LEU A 120 6.53 0.49 -2.52
CA LEU A 120 6.22 0.44 -3.94
C LEU A 120 6.96 -0.75 -4.54
N LYS A 121 6.21 -1.71 -5.08
CA LYS A 121 6.71 -3.00 -5.54
C LYS A 121 6.34 -3.27 -6.99
N GLY A 122 6.99 -4.27 -7.58
CA GLY A 122 6.79 -4.67 -8.97
C GLY A 122 7.41 -3.69 -9.95
N HIS A 123 6.82 -3.59 -11.14
CA HIS A 123 7.35 -2.82 -12.27
C HIS A 123 7.02 -1.31 -12.17
N CYS A 124 7.26 -0.73 -11.00
CA CYS A 124 7.17 0.72 -10.76
C CYS A 124 8.28 1.48 -11.51
N ILE A 125 7.94 2.36 -12.45
CA ILE A 125 8.90 3.32 -13.04
C ILE A 125 9.11 4.48 -12.06
N ILE A 126 9.85 4.21 -10.99
CA ILE A 126 10.26 5.19 -9.97
C ILE A 126 11.77 5.38 -10.10
N ILE A 127 12.17 6.64 -10.23
CA ILE A 127 13.57 7.06 -10.34
C ILE A 127 13.95 7.90 -9.11
N ASP A 128 15.23 8.20 -8.94
CA ASP A 128 15.72 8.98 -7.80
C ASP A 128 14.97 10.32 -7.61
N GLU A 129 14.72 11.09 -8.68
CA GLU A 129 14.00 12.37 -8.63
C GLU A 129 12.58 12.23 -8.06
N HIS A 130 11.95 11.07 -8.26
CA HIS A 130 10.64 10.77 -7.69
C HIS A 130 10.75 10.53 -6.18
N ILE A 131 11.81 9.86 -5.72
CA ILE A 131 12.08 9.67 -4.28
C ILE A 131 12.32 11.02 -3.59
N GLU A 132 13.09 11.92 -4.21
CA GLU A 132 13.32 13.28 -3.69
C GLU A 132 12.01 14.04 -3.49
N GLN A 133 11.09 13.96 -4.45
CA GLN A 133 9.76 14.55 -4.34
C GLN A 133 8.90 13.85 -3.28
N LEU A 134 8.94 12.52 -3.21
CA LEU A 134 8.11 11.71 -2.33
C LEU A 134 8.35 12.04 -0.85
N VAL A 135 9.61 12.18 -0.44
CA VAL A 135 9.93 12.52 0.96
C VAL A 135 9.41 13.88 1.37
N HIS A 136 9.23 14.82 0.43
CA HIS A 136 8.58 16.11 0.70
C HIS A 136 7.06 15.99 0.80
N ILE A 137 6.45 15.14 -0.03
CA ILE A 137 4.99 14.93 -0.07
C ILE A 137 4.49 14.23 1.19
N LEU A 138 5.29 13.29 1.75
CA LEU A 138 4.94 12.47 2.90
C LEU A 138 5.73 12.89 4.15
N PRO A 139 5.23 13.87 4.93
CA PRO A 139 5.96 14.46 6.04
C PRO A 139 6.17 13.49 7.22
N ASN A 140 5.26 12.52 7.39
CA ASN A 140 5.25 11.56 8.49
C ASN A 140 5.88 10.20 8.14
N LEU A 141 6.46 10.07 6.94
CA LEU A 141 7.08 8.82 6.48
C LEU A 141 8.23 8.40 7.40
N VAL A 142 8.21 7.13 7.80
CA VAL A 142 9.18 6.44 8.66
C VAL A 142 9.89 5.32 7.91
N LEU A 143 9.18 4.62 7.03
CA LEU A 143 9.74 3.53 6.22
C LEU A 143 9.30 3.72 4.76
N LEU A 144 10.27 3.70 3.85
CA LEU A 144 10.06 3.66 2.41
C LEU A 144 10.82 2.48 1.80
N ASP A 145 10.07 1.51 1.29
CA ASP A 145 10.61 0.35 0.58
C ASP A 145 10.30 0.47 -0.92
N VAL A 146 11.34 0.64 -1.72
CA VAL A 146 11.28 0.66 -3.18
C VAL A 146 12.30 -0.32 -3.76
N SER A 147 12.62 -1.39 -3.01
CA SER A 147 13.68 -2.34 -3.36
C SER A 147 13.44 -3.12 -4.65
N GLU A 148 12.24 -3.06 -5.23
CA GLU A 148 11.91 -3.66 -6.53
C GLU A 148 11.97 -2.64 -7.69
N CYS A 149 12.10 -1.33 -7.42
CA CYS A 149 12.22 -0.32 -8.48
C CYS A 149 13.70 -0.15 -8.90
N GLN A 150 14.07 -0.64 -10.08
CA GLN A 150 15.47 -0.78 -10.53
C GLN A 150 16.21 0.54 -10.81
N GLU A 151 15.47 1.60 -11.15
CA GLU A 151 16.03 2.92 -11.49
C GLU A 151 16.32 3.78 -10.25
N VAL A 152 16.02 3.28 -9.04
CA VAL A 152 16.39 3.92 -7.78
C VAL A 152 17.78 3.46 -7.36
N THR A 153 18.68 4.42 -7.23
CA THR A 153 20.10 4.17 -7.00
C THR A 153 20.57 4.66 -5.62
N GLN A 154 21.86 4.48 -5.34
CA GLN A 154 22.52 5.04 -4.15
C GLN A 154 22.37 6.57 -4.06
N ARG A 155 22.20 7.28 -5.18
CA ARG A 155 21.99 8.73 -5.17
C ARG A 155 20.73 9.12 -4.39
N ALA A 156 19.62 8.39 -4.57
CA ALA A 156 18.41 8.60 -3.78
C ALA A 156 18.65 8.32 -2.30
N ALA A 157 19.40 7.27 -1.96
CA ALA A 157 19.71 6.94 -0.57
C ALA A 157 20.54 8.03 0.12
N ASP A 158 21.54 8.57 -0.58
CA ASP A 158 22.36 9.69 -0.09
C ASP A 158 21.50 10.95 0.10
N TYR A 159 20.60 11.23 -0.84
CA TYR A 159 19.63 12.33 -0.72
C TYR A 159 18.73 12.18 0.50
N VAL A 160 18.10 11.01 0.69
CA VAL A 160 17.20 10.75 1.82
C VAL A 160 17.94 10.90 3.15
N LYS A 161 19.21 10.44 3.21
CA LYS A 161 20.07 10.60 4.38
C LYS A 161 20.37 12.06 4.70
N ASP A 162 20.75 12.86 3.70
CA ASP A 162 21.02 14.28 3.87
C ASP A 162 19.76 15.08 4.21
N TYR A 163 18.64 14.75 3.58
CA TYR A 163 17.33 15.29 3.90
C TYR A 163 16.93 15.00 5.35
N CYS A 164 17.10 13.76 5.81
CA CYS A 164 16.87 13.37 7.20
C CYS A 164 17.75 14.16 8.18
N LYS A 165 19.04 14.31 7.88
CA LYS A 165 19.98 15.11 8.69
C LYS A 165 19.57 16.59 8.76
N ARG A 166 19.14 17.16 7.64
CA ARG A 166 18.76 18.58 7.52
C ARG A 166 17.47 18.91 8.27
N TYR A 167 16.47 18.04 8.19
CA TYR A 167 15.13 18.28 8.73
C TYR A 167 14.80 17.50 10.00
N GLY A 168 15.79 16.81 10.59
CA GLY A 168 15.61 16.03 11.82
C GLY A 168 14.69 14.81 11.66
N ARG A 169 14.59 14.27 10.44
CA ARG A 169 13.76 13.09 10.14
C ARG A 169 14.55 11.80 10.31
N LYS A 170 13.82 10.68 10.41
CA LYS A 170 14.38 9.33 10.54
C LYS A 170 13.63 8.38 9.61
N ILE A 171 13.89 8.53 8.31
CA ILE A 171 13.32 7.64 7.29
C ILE A 171 14.26 6.46 7.11
N LYS A 172 13.74 5.25 7.28
CA LYS A 172 14.37 4.00 6.85
C LYS A 172 14.04 3.80 5.37
N PHE A 173 15.06 3.82 4.53
CA PHE A 173 14.92 3.78 3.09
C PHE A 173 15.62 2.56 2.52
N TYR A 174 14.86 1.76 1.77
CA TYR A 174 15.35 0.54 1.13
C TYR A 174 15.15 0.63 -0.37
N PHE A 175 16.24 0.40 -1.10
CA PHE A 175 16.28 0.23 -2.55
C PHE A 175 17.01 -1.09 -2.86
N ASP A 176 17.22 -1.45 -4.12
CA ASP A 176 17.79 -2.76 -4.47
C ASP A 176 19.17 -3.00 -3.81
N GLY A 177 20.01 -1.96 -3.77
CA GLY A 177 21.38 -2.04 -3.24
C GLY A 177 21.49 -2.33 -1.74
N ASN A 178 20.45 -2.02 -0.94
CA ASN A 178 20.45 -2.24 0.51
C ASN A 178 19.22 -2.99 1.03
N LYS A 179 18.46 -3.66 0.15
CA LYS A 179 17.21 -4.37 0.50
C LYS A 179 17.32 -5.40 1.63
N HIS A 180 18.52 -5.93 1.88
CA HIS A 180 18.79 -6.89 2.96
C HIS A 180 18.83 -6.23 4.35
N GLU A 181 19.03 -4.92 4.44
CA GLU A 181 19.06 -4.18 5.71
C GLU A 181 17.69 -4.16 6.40
N ILE A 182 16.60 -4.34 5.64
CA ILE A 182 15.25 -4.39 6.21
C ILE A 182 15.08 -5.59 7.15
N ASP A 183 15.80 -6.70 6.93
CA ASP A 183 15.75 -7.89 7.78
C ASP A 183 16.29 -7.62 9.20
N SER A 184 17.32 -6.77 9.31
CA SER A 184 17.92 -6.41 10.59
C SER A 184 17.19 -5.25 11.26
N ASP A 185 16.74 -4.27 10.48
CA ASP A 185 16.00 -3.11 10.99
C ASP A 185 14.57 -3.45 11.43
N TRP A 186 13.92 -4.39 10.74
CA TRP A 186 12.52 -4.78 10.95
C TRP A 186 12.33 -6.31 10.97
N PRO A 187 12.93 -7.02 11.95
CA PRO A 187 12.91 -8.49 12.00
C PRO A 187 11.51 -9.10 12.15
N GLN A 188 10.51 -8.30 12.51
CA GLN A 188 9.11 -8.71 12.59
C GLN A 188 8.41 -8.79 11.23
N LEU A 189 8.93 -8.17 10.16
CA LEU A 189 8.27 -8.19 8.85
C LEU A 189 8.47 -9.56 8.20
N SER A 190 7.40 -10.35 8.13
CA SER A 190 7.44 -11.68 7.56
C SER A 190 7.35 -11.62 6.04
N ILE A 191 8.18 -12.44 5.38
CA ILE A 191 8.05 -12.79 3.96
C ILE A 191 7.45 -14.18 3.76
N LYS A 192 7.18 -14.91 4.84
CA LYS A 192 6.71 -16.30 4.76
C LYS A 192 5.25 -16.34 4.34
N HIS A 193 4.95 -17.16 3.34
CA HIS A 193 3.57 -17.50 3.04
C HIS A 193 3.02 -18.40 4.15
N GLU A 194 1.86 -18.02 4.68
CA GLU A 194 1.12 -18.74 5.72
C GLU A 194 -0.35 -18.72 5.29
N ALA A 195 -1.03 -19.86 5.29
CA ALA A 195 -2.45 -19.89 4.91
C ALA A 195 -3.31 -19.09 5.90
N ILE A 196 -2.93 -19.10 7.18
CA ILE A 196 -3.58 -18.38 8.27
C ILE A 196 -2.48 -17.70 9.07
N SER A 197 -2.61 -16.39 9.28
CA SER A 197 -1.75 -15.62 10.17
C SER A 197 -2.56 -15.20 11.41
N ARG A 198 -1.93 -15.29 12.59
CA ARG A 198 -2.57 -14.89 13.87
C ARG A 198 -2.10 -13.49 14.26
N GLY A 199 -3.07 -12.64 14.59
CA GLY A 199 -2.88 -11.22 14.89
C GLY A 199 -3.22 -10.34 13.70
N LEU A 200 -3.88 -9.22 13.98
CA LEU A 200 -4.23 -8.18 13.02
C LEU A 200 -3.07 -7.17 12.89
N ASP A 201 -1.88 -7.67 12.56
CA ASP A 201 -0.66 -6.85 12.41
C ASP A 201 -0.26 -6.80 10.94
N PHE A 202 -0.68 -5.72 10.26
CA PHE A 202 -0.41 -5.50 8.85
C PHE A 202 1.09 -5.48 8.53
N MET A 203 1.89 -4.81 9.38
CA MET A 203 3.32 -4.70 9.14
C MET A 203 3.98 -6.08 9.17
N LYS A 204 3.63 -6.90 10.17
CA LYS A 204 4.15 -8.26 10.28
C LYS A 204 3.67 -9.19 9.17
N HIS A 205 2.38 -9.14 8.83
CA HIS A 205 1.72 -10.18 8.04
C HIS A 205 1.50 -9.82 6.57
N CYS A 206 1.60 -8.54 6.19
CA CYS A 206 1.20 -8.07 4.87
C CYS A 206 2.27 -7.21 4.19
N PHE A 207 2.90 -6.27 4.92
CA PHE A 207 3.71 -5.20 4.33
C PHE A 207 4.83 -5.71 3.41
N ARG A 208 5.60 -6.70 3.85
CA ARG A 208 6.76 -7.19 3.09
C ARG A 208 6.44 -8.32 2.11
N LYS A 209 5.27 -8.96 2.24
CA LYS A 209 4.88 -10.05 1.34
C LYS A 209 4.57 -9.53 -0.06
N ASN A 210 4.69 -10.41 -1.04
CA ASN A 210 4.03 -10.23 -2.34
C ASN A 210 2.52 -10.41 -2.14
N PHE A 211 1.69 -9.73 -2.92
CA PHE A 211 0.23 -9.84 -2.80
C PHE A 211 -0.26 -11.29 -2.85
N PHE A 212 0.23 -12.10 -3.79
CA PHE A 212 -0.16 -13.51 -3.91
C PHE A 212 0.38 -14.41 -2.80
N ALA A 213 1.26 -13.89 -1.94
CA ALA A 213 1.77 -14.58 -0.78
C ALA A 213 1.09 -14.14 0.53
N LEU A 214 0.10 -13.24 0.46
CA LEU A 214 -0.72 -12.85 1.60
C LEU A 214 -1.51 -14.05 2.14
N SER A 215 -1.82 -13.98 3.44
CA SER A 215 -2.58 -15.02 4.10
C SER A 215 -4.06 -14.90 3.74
N HIS A 216 -4.74 -16.03 3.53
CA HIS A 216 -6.19 -16.01 3.26
C HIS A 216 -6.99 -15.45 4.45
N PHE A 217 -6.46 -15.60 5.66
CA PHE A 217 -7.09 -15.13 6.89
C PHE A 217 -6.06 -14.54 7.86
N LEU A 218 -6.34 -13.34 8.38
CA LEU A 218 -5.79 -12.84 9.65
C LEU A 218 -6.84 -13.04 10.74
N ILE A 219 -6.50 -13.79 11.78
CA ILE A 219 -7.40 -14.11 12.89
C ILE A 219 -6.91 -13.36 14.15
N PRO A 220 -7.78 -12.70 14.94
CA PRO A 220 -7.38 -12.12 16.22
C PRO A 220 -6.73 -13.16 17.14
N ILE A 221 -5.84 -12.71 18.01
CA ILE A 221 -5.13 -13.60 18.94
C ILE A 221 -6.10 -14.13 20.02
N ASP A 222 -7.17 -13.40 20.31
CA ASP A 222 -8.09 -13.67 21.43
C ASP A 222 -9.27 -14.60 21.08
N TYR A 223 -9.19 -15.32 19.96
CA TYR A 223 -10.18 -16.33 19.52
C TYR A 223 -9.64 -17.77 19.61
#